data_AF-A0AAE3JNH8-F1
#
_entry.id   AF-A0AAE3JNH8-F1
#
_cell.length_a   1.000
_cell.length_b   1.000
_cell.length_c   1.000
_cell.angle_alpha   90.00
_cell.angle_beta   90.00
_cell.angle_gamma   90.00
#
_symmetry.space_group_name_H-M   'P 1'
#
loop_
_entity.id
_entity.type
_entity.pdbx_description
1 polymer ?
#
loop_
_entity_poly.entity_id
_entity_poly.type
_entity_poly.pdbx_seq_one_letter_code
_entity_poly.pdbx_strand_id
1 'polypeptide(L)'
;MKVTGFITINSKVLQRKTKLKTNITFSYISGHSIMKQTYVFVFLISFFNCKNDVYSDKEKFITTVDGNTNVLYKNSFENGVVKDSISAWYYDQGISLSSRLSYKKAKENFENANKLEPNNVSIINVLGNVCAELKEFDESNNYFEKALSLDSKYWMTYLNYGFSRARNDEYEKAIELYNKGLSFQRNGKKRGYFYYNMSRAYYQLDEIEKAKKHINKAIELVNDEYLKKEVINFRNTVYKK
;
A
#
# COMPACT_ATOMS: atom_id res chain seq x y z
N MET A 1 -9.90 -46.19 10.85
CA MET A 1 -9.23 -45.81 9.58
C MET A 1 -9.97 -44.63 8.97
N LYS A 2 -9.44 -43.40 9.06
CA LYS A 2 -9.97 -42.25 8.30
C LYS A 2 -9.20 -42.18 6.98
N VAL A 3 -9.90 -42.44 5.88
CA VAL A 3 -9.37 -42.26 4.53
C VAL A 3 -9.39 -40.77 4.23
N THR A 4 -8.23 -40.12 4.20
CA THR A 4 -8.06 -38.77 3.66
C THR A 4 -8.02 -38.87 2.14
N GLY A 5 -9.13 -38.55 1.48
CA GLY A 5 -9.19 -38.39 0.02
C GLY A 5 -8.77 -36.99 -0.39
N PHE A 6 -7.79 -36.88 -1.28
CA PHE A 6 -7.44 -35.62 -1.94
C PHE A 6 -8.26 -35.52 -3.24
N ILE A 7 -9.08 -34.48 -3.38
CA ILE A 7 -9.74 -34.16 -4.65
C ILE A 7 -8.93 -33.03 -5.30
N THR A 8 -8.11 -33.37 -6.28
CA THR A 8 -7.37 -32.41 -7.10
C THR A 8 -8.21 -32.06 -8.33
N ILE A 9 -8.83 -30.88 -8.36
CA ILE A 9 -9.53 -30.38 -9.56
C ILE A 9 -8.51 -29.60 -10.41
N ASN A 10 -7.95 -30.27 -11.42
CA ASN A 10 -7.08 -29.64 -12.42
C ASN A 10 -7.94 -29.09 -13.58
N SER A 11 -8.21 -27.79 -13.62
CA SER A 11 -8.73 -27.14 -14.82
C SER A 11 -7.56 -26.74 -15.74
N LYS A 12 -7.07 -27.67 -16.56
CA LYS A 12 -6.16 -27.36 -17.68
C LYS A 12 -6.99 -26.89 -18.89
N VAL A 13 -6.90 -25.62 -19.27
CA VAL A 13 -7.22 -25.19 -20.65
C VAL A 13 -6.18 -24.19 -21.17
N LEU A 14 -5.32 -24.73 -22.05
CA LEU A 14 -4.47 -24.14 -23.09
C LEU A 14 -3.68 -22.83 -22.82
N GLN A 15 -2.37 -23.02 -22.63
CA GLN A 15 -1.35 -22.06 -23.04
C GLN A 15 -1.42 -21.80 -24.56
N ARG A 16 -1.81 -20.59 -24.97
CA ARG A 16 -1.36 -20.02 -26.25
C ARG A 16 -0.43 -18.86 -25.95
N LYS A 17 0.86 -19.06 -26.27
CA LYS A 17 1.87 -18.00 -26.36
C LYS A 17 1.43 -17.01 -27.46
N THR A 18 0.88 -15.86 -27.08
CA THR A 18 0.85 -14.68 -27.95
C THR A 18 1.60 -13.55 -27.26
N LYS A 19 2.73 -13.16 -27.84
CA LYS A 19 3.42 -11.90 -27.52
C LYS A 19 2.45 -10.75 -27.82
N LEU A 20 1.76 -10.24 -26.80
CA LEU A 20 1.11 -8.94 -26.88
C LEU A 20 2.17 -7.86 -26.64
N LYS A 21 2.75 -7.35 -27.74
CA LYS A 21 3.33 -5.99 -27.73
C LYS A 21 2.16 -5.02 -27.62
N THR A 22 1.77 -4.63 -26.41
CA THR A 22 0.89 -3.49 -26.21
C THR A 22 1.71 -2.21 -26.30
N ASN A 23 1.73 -1.62 -27.50
CA ASN A 23 2.06 -0.20 -27.67
C ASN A 23 0.91 0.60 -27.03
N ILE A 24 1.15 1.16 -25.85
CA ILE A 24 0.23 2.13 -25.25
C ILE A 24 0.63 3.51 -25.76
N THR A 25 -0.07 4.00 -26.78
CA THR A 25 -0.03 5.41 -27.18
C THR A 25 -0.93 6.21 -26.24
N PHE A 26 -0.33 7.07 -25.42
CA PHE A 26 -1.07 8.06 -24.64
C PHE A 26 -1.36 9.27 -25.53
N SER A 27 -2.63 9.47 -25.90
CA SER A 27 -3.09 10.77 -26.41
C SER A 27 -3.28 11.73 -25.23
N TYR A 28 -2.49 12.80 -25.25
CA TYR A 28 -2.61 13.92 -24.31
C TYR A 28 -3.93 14.65 -24.55
N ILE A 29 -4.82 14.67 -23.56
CA ILE A 29 -5.86 15.69 -23.46
C ILE A 29 -5.39 16.67 -22.38
N SER A 30 -4.96 17.83 -22.84
CA SER A 30 -4.60 18.98 -22.03
C SER A 30 -5.82 19.52 -21.30
N GLY A 31 -5.80 19.53 -19.97
CA GLY A 31 -6.75 20.29 -19.17
C GLY A 31 -7.09 19.64 -17.83
N HIS A 32 -6.60 20.26 -16.75
CA HIS A 32 -6.95 20.06 -15.34
C HIS A 32 -6.27 18.94 -14.52
N SER A 33 -5.46 19.41 -13.55
CA SER A 33 -5.03 18.78 -12.30
C SER A 33 -4.02 17.61 -12.35
N ILE A 34 -2.77 17.94 -12.71
CA ILE A 34 -1.57 17.09 -12.60
C ILE A 34 -1.33 16.56 -11.16
N MET A 35 -1.81 17.26 -10.13
CA MET A 35 -1.61 16.91 -8.72
C MET A 35 -2.40 15.68 -8.26
N LYS A 36 -3.62 15.46 -8.78
CA LYS A 36 -4.44 14.29 -8.40
C LYS A 36 -3.84 12.97 -8.89
N GLN A 37 -3.14 12.99 -10.02
CA GLN A 37 -2.48 11.80 -10.58
C GLN A 37 -1.21 11.39 -9.82
N THR A 38 -0.53 12.31 -9.13
CA THR A 38 0.72 11.99 -8.40
C THR A 38 0.46 11.30 -7.06
N TYR A 39 -0.66 11.59 -6.38
CA TYR A 39 -1.05 10.87 -5.15
C TYR A 39 -1.36 9.38 -5.41
N VAL A 40 -1.87 9.05 -6.60
CA VAL A 40 -2.16 7.68 -7.05
C VAL A 40 -0.89 6.82 -7.15
N PHE A 41 0.26 7.44 -7.32
CA PHE A 41 1.49 6.74 -7.70
C PHE A 41 2.40 6.41 -6.50
N VAL A 42 2.40 7.25 -5.44
CA VAL A 42 2.95 6.90 -4.11
C VAL A 42 2.20 5.74 -3.49
N PHE A 43 0.88 5.72 -3.71
CA PHE A 43 0.02 4.58 -3.40
C PHE A 43 0.48 3.36 -4.17
N LEU A 44 0.69 3.45 -5.50
CA LEU A 44 1.25 2.35 -6.26
C LEU A 44 2.60 1.90 -5.71
N ILE A 45 3.49 2.73 -5.17
CA ILE A 45 4.80 2.26 -4.66
C ILE A 45 4.70 1.53 -3.31
N SER A 46 3.74 1.94 -2.48
CA SER A 46 3.35 1.18 -1.28
C SER A 46 2.87 -0.24 -1.67
N PHE A 47 2.32 -0.37 -2.88
CA PHE A 47 1.84 -1.63 -3.48
C PHE A 47 2.85 -2.32 -4.42
N PHE A 48 3.78 -1.60 -5.05
CA PHE A 48 4.70 -2.07 -6.10
C PHE A 48 6.02 -2.57 -5.52
N ASN A 49 6.33 -2.27 -4.25
CA ASN A 49 7.34 -3.05 -3.52
C ASN A 49 6.90 -4.52 -3.28
N CYS A 50 5.71 -4.93 -3.75
CA CYS A 50 5.28 -6.32 -3.88
C CYS A 50 5.33 -6.87 -5.33
N LYS A 51 6.01 -6.23 -6.28
CA LYS A 51 6.15 -6.78 -7.63
C LYS A 51 7.58 -7.19 -7.93
N ASN A 52 7.89 -8.43 -7.59
CA ASN A 52 8.36 -9.37 -8.58
C ASN A 52 7.69 -10.73 -8.32
N ASP A 53 7.05 -11.21 -9.36
CA ASP A 53 6.54 -12.56 -9.61
C ASP A 53 5.20 -13.03 -8.97
N VAL A 54 4.37 -13.58 -9.87
CA VAL A 54 3.25 -14.50 -9.64
C VAL A 54 1.90 -13.90 -9.20
N TYR A 55 1.22 -13.21 -10.12
CA TYR A 55 -0.25 -13.17 -10.17
C TYR A 55 -0.81 -14.24 -11.13
N SER A 56 -0.35 -15.50 -10.99
CA SER A 56 -0.90 -16.63 -11.73
C SER A 56 -1.55 -17.61 -10.76
N ASP A 57 -2.84 -17.87 -10.96
CA ASP A 57 -3.63 -18.99 -10.44
C ASP A 57 -3.31 -19.47 -9.02
N LYS A 58 -4.05 -18.92 -8.03
CA LYS A 58 -3.96 -19.41 -6.65
C LYS A 58 -4.64 -20.77 -6.53
N GLU A 59 -3.86 -21.81 -6.23
CA GLU A 59 -4.38 -23.14 -5.89
C GLU A 59 -5.26 -23.04 -4.62
N LYS A 60 -6.51 -23.51 -4.73
CA LYS A 60 -7.47 -23.61 -3.63
C LYS A 60 -7.30 -24.97 -2.97
N PHE A 61 -6.94 -25.00 -1.69
CA PHE A 61 -6.89 -26.23 -0.92
C PHE A 61 -8.06 -26.26 0.07
N ILE A 62 -8.80 -27.36 0.08
CA ILE A 62 -9.84 -27.61 1.07
C ILE A 62 -9.26 -28.62 2.05
N THR A 63 -9.04 -28.21 3.29
CA THR A 63 -8.59 -29.10 4.36
C THR A 63 -9.70 -29.22 5.39
N THR A 64 -9.95 -30.42 5.91
CA THR A 64 -10.91 -30.61 6.99
C THR A 64 -10.14 -31.07 8.22
N VAL A 65 -10.10 -30.22 9.24
CA VAL A 65 -9.51 -30.56 10.55
C VAL A 65 -10.62 -30.47 11.57
N ASP A 66 -10.86 -31.57 12.30
CA ASP A 66 -11.87 -31.67 13.36
C ASP A 66 -13.31 -31.30 12.93
N GLY A 67 -13.68 -31.62 11.68
CA GLY A 67 -15.02 -31.34 11.15
C GLY A 67 -15.21 -29.92 10.62
N ASN A 68 -14.19 -29.06 10.75
CA ASN A 68 -14.19 -27.72 10.16
C ASN A 68 -13.49 -27.74 8.80
N THR A 69 -14.24 -27.40 7.76
CA THR A 69 -13.74 -27.23 6.39
C THR A 69 -13.01 -25.89 6.29
N ASN A 70 -11.69 -25.92 6.28
CA ASN A 70 -10.82 -24.78 6.08
C ASN A 70 -10.45 -24.66 4.59
N VAL A 71 -10.80 -23.54 3.97
CA VAL A 71 -10.35 -23.19 2.62
C VAL A 71 -9.06 -22.38 2.74
N LEU A 72 -7.96 -22.95 2.28
CA LEU A 72 -6.63 -22.34 2.26
C LEU A 72 -6.35 -21.80 0.85
N TYR A 73 -5.80 -20.59 0.79
CA TYR A 73 -5.37 -19.95 -0.44
C TYR A 73 -3.86 -19.78 -0.38
N LYS A 74 -3.11 -20.41 -1.29
CA LYS A 74 -1.65 -20.27 -1.35
C LYS A 74 -1.30 -18.84 -1.76
N ASN A 75 -0.50 -18.15 -0.94
CA ASN A 75 0.04 -16.82 -1.27
C ASN A 75 1.52 -16.89 -1.65
N SER A 76 1.94 -16.06 -2.61
CA SER A 76 3.24 -16.07 -3.29
C SER A 76 4.38 -15.42 -2.49
N PHE A 77 4.20 -15.11 -1.21
CA PHE A 77 5.22 -14.39 -0.43
C PHE A 77 6.14 -15.37 0.29
N GLU A 78 7.29 -15.66 -0.31
CA GLU A 78 8.36 -16.45 0.31
C GLU A 78 8.91 -15.83 1.60
N ASN A 79 9.28 -16.72 2.52
CA ASN A 79 10.13 -16.55 3.70
C ASN A 79 9.58 -15.79 4.93
N GLY A 80 8.34 -16.10 5.27
CA GLY A 80 7.81 -15.95 6.63
C GLY A 80 6.49 -16.68 6.71
N VAL A 81 6.26 -17.46 7.78
CA VAL A 81 5.02 -18.22 7.98
C VAL A 81 3.85 -17.24 8.11
N VAL A 82 3.25 -16.85 6.99
CA VAL A 82 1.92 -16.26 6.97
C VAL A 82 0.99 -17.46 7.06
N LYS A 83 0.31 -17.58 8.19
CA LYS A 83 -0.71 -18.59 8.40
C LYS A 83 -1.78 -18.36 7.32
N ASP A 84 -1.77 -19.19 6.27
CA ASP A 84 -2.71 -19.13 5.15
C ASP A 84 -4.16 -19.10 5.68
N SER A 85 -4.73 -17.90 5.80
CA SER A 85 -6.01 -17.68 6.47
C SER A 85 -6.97 -16.96 5.54
N ILE A 86 -8.27 -17.18 5.74
CA ILE A 86 -9.34 -16.48 5.02
C ILE A 86 -9.17 -14.95 5.14
N SER A 87 -8.56 -14.46 6.23
CA SER A 87 -8.18 -13.07 6.43
C SER A 87 -7.22 -12.57 5.35
N ALA A 88 -6.16 -13.34 5.05
CA ALA A 88 -5.18 -12.99 4.03
C ALA A 88 -5.82 -12.91 2.62
N TRP A 89 -6.80 -13.77 2.33
CA TRP A 89 -7.54 -13.69 1.07
C TRP A 89 -8.33 -12.38 0.95
N TYR A 90 -9.10 -12.03 1.98
CA TYR A 90 -9.83 -10.76 2.01
C TYR A 90 -8.88 -9.56 1.93
N TYR A 91 -7.74 -9.61 2.63
CA TYR A 91 -6.71 -8.59 2.56
C TYR A 91 -6.20 -8.41 1.13
N ASP A 92 -5.82 -9.48 0.44
CA ASP A 92 -5.32 -9.42 -0.94
C ASP A 92 -6.38 -8.90 -1.92
N GLN A 93 -7.65 -9.25 -1.74
CA GLN A 93 -8.75 -8.70 -2.53
C GLN A 93 -8.90 -7.19 -2.29
N GLY A 94 -8.84 -6.76 -1.03
CA GLY A 94 -8.86 -5.35 -0.66
C GLY A 94 -7.71 -4.57 -1.31
N ILE A 95 -6.50 -5.14 -1.32
CA ILE A 95 -5.33 -4.59 -1.99
C ILE A 95 -5.58 -4.48 -3.52
N SER A 96 -6.07 -5.55 -4.15
CA SER A 96 -6.36 -5.53 -5.59
C SER A 96 -7.43 -4.49 -5.97
N LEU A 97 -8.49 -4.37 -5.18
CA LEU A 97 -9.56 -3.40 -5.39
C LEU A 97 -9.08 -1.96 -5.17
N SER A 98 -8.25 -1.76 -4.16
CA SER A 98 -7.55 -0.51 -3.86
C SER A 98 -6.73 -0.02 -5.06
N SER A 99 -5.94 -0.91 -5.68
CA SER A 99 -5.15 -0.58 -6.88
C SER A 99 -6.01 -0.17 -8.09
N ARG A 100 -7.28 -0.57 -8.09
CA ARG A 100 -8.30 -0.22 -9.09
C ARG A 100 -9.20 0.93 -8.64
N LEU A 101 -8.79 1.68 -7.61
CA LEU A 101 -9.50 2.83 -7.03
C LEU A 101 -10.92 2.49 -6.51
N SER A 102 -11.22 1.21 -6.31
CA SER A 102 -12.53 0.72 -5.85
C SER A 102 -12.58 0.71 -4.32
N TYR A 103 -12.40 1.88 -3.71
CA TYR A 103 -12.10 2.02 -2.28
C TYR A 103 -13.22 1.54 -1.35
N LYS A 104 -14.50 1.73 -1.70
CA LYS A 104 -15.62 1.20 -0.90
C LYS A 104 -15.57 -0.32 -0.77
N LYS A 105 -15.42 -1.02 -1.90
CA LYS A 105 -15.29 -2.49 -1.92
C LYS A 105 -13.99 -2.95 -1.27
N ALA A 106 -12.92 -2.18 -1.39
CA ALA A 106 -11.66 -2.47 -0.70
C ALA A 106 -11.84 -2.40 0.82
N LYS A 107 -12.53 -1.37 1.33
CA LYS A 107 -12.88 -1.23 2.76
C LYS A 107 -13.66 -2.43 3.27
N GLU A 108 -14.73 -2.84 2.58
CA GLU A 108 -15.50 -4.04 2.95
C GLU A 108 -14.63 -5.30 3.06
N ASN A 109 -13.70 -5.49 2.13
CA ASN A 109 -12.77 -6.62 2.17
C ASN A 109 -11.80 -6.52 3.35
N PHE A 110 -11.21 -5.35 3.61
CA PHE A 110 -10.34 -5.16 4.76
C PHE A 110 -11.10 -5.28 6.10
N GLU A 111 -12.36 -4.88 6.17
CA GLU A 111 -13.20 -5.08 7.35
C GLU A 111 -13.46 -6.56 7.61
N ASN A 112 -13.70 -7.35 6.55
CA ASN A 112 -13.82 -8.80 6.68
C ASN A 112 -12.51 -9.44 7.15
N ALA A 113 -11.36 -8.99 6.65
CA ALA A 113 -10.07 -9.42 7.16
C ALA A 113 -9.89 -9.04 8.65
N ASN A 114 -10.28 -7.82 9.03
CA ASN A 114 -10.20 -7.33 10.42
C ASN A 114 -11.14 -8.07 11.38
N LYS A 115 -12.33 -8.53 10.93
CA LYS A 115 -13.21 -9.39 11.75
C LYS A 115 -12.52 -10.71 12.12
N LEU A 116 -11.70 -11.23 11.22
CA LEU A 116 -10.97 -12.49 11.42
C LEU A 116 -9.69 -12.28 12.25
N GLU A 117 -9.04 -11.13 12.10
CA GLU A 117 -7.79 -10.78 12.80
C GLU A 117 -7.84 -9.34 13.37
N PRO A 118 -8.62 -9.10 14.45
CA PRO A 118 -8.97 -7.75 14.92
C PRO A 118 -7.83 -6.93 15.52
N ASN A 119 -6.68 -7.56 15.76
CA ASN A 119 -5.47 -6.95 16.32
C ASN A 119 -4.28 -7.00 15.35
N ASN A 120 -4.52 -7.35 14.07
CA ASN A 120 -3.48 -7.32 13.06
C ASN A 120 -3.21 -5.88 12.62
N VAL A 121 -2.06 -5.34 13.04
CA VAL A 121 -1.64 -3.95 12.78
C VAL A 121 -1.63 -3.62 11.28
N SER A 122 -1.22 -4.56 10.42
CA SER A 122 -1.18 -4.34 8.98
C SER A 122 -2.59 -4.15 8.39
N ILE A 123 -3.57 -4.96 8.83
CA ILE A 123 -4.96 -4.86 8.38
C ILE A 123 -5.59 -3.54 8.87
N ILE A 124 -5.40 -3.21 10.14
CA ILE A 124 -5.91 -1.97 10.73
C ILE A 124 -5.29 -0.75 10.02
N ASN A 125 -4.00 -0.80 9.70
CA ASN A 125 -3.32 0.25 8.96
C ASN A 125 -3.90 0.46 7.55
N VAL A 126 -4.21 -0.60 6.79
CA VAL A 126 -4.81 -0.45 5.46
C VAL A 126 -6.27 0.02 5.52
N LEU A 127 -7.00 -0.30 6.61
CA LEU A 127 -8.32 0.28 6.89
C LEU A 127 -8.22 1.79 7.10
N GLY A 128 -7.26 2.25 7.91
CA GLY A 128 -7.01 3.69 8.07
C GLY A 128 -6.70 4.38 6.74
N ASN A 129 -5.90 3.74 5.88
CA ASN A 129 -5.55 4.28 4.58
C ASN A 129 -6.74 4.34 3.61
N VAL A 130 -7.55 3.28 3.52
CA VAL A 130 -8.71 3.30 2.61
C VAL A 130 -9.78 4.30 3.06
N CYS A 131 -9.95 4.52 4.37
CA CYS A 131 -10.81 5.57 4.90
C CYS A 131 -10.31 6.96 4.47
N ALA A 132 -8.99 7.20 4.51
CA ALA A 132 -8.39 8.45 4.02
C ALA A 132 -8.62 8.66 2.51
N GLU A 133 -8.58 7.59 1.71
CA GLU A 133 -8.90 7.65 0.29
C GLU A 133 -10.38 8.01 0.04
N LEU A 134 -11.27 7.52 0.91
CA LEU A 134 -12.69 7.86 0.93
C LEU A 134 -13.00 9.24 1.55
N LYS A 135 -11.99 9.94 2.07
CA LYS A 135 -12.11 11.20 2.84
C LYS A 135 -12.88 11.06 4.16
N GLU A 136 -12.93 9.85 4.71
CA GLU A 136 -13.48 9.52 6.02
C GLU A 136 -12.37 9.72 7.07
N PHE A 137 -11.98 10.98 7.29
CA PHE A 137 -10.75 11.29 8.06
C PHE A 137 -10.85 10.96 9.55
N ASP A 138 -12.03 11.08 10.16
CA ASP A 138 -12.24 10.71 11.57
C ASP A 138 -12.07 9.20 11.79
N GLU A 139 -12.63 8.39 10.89
CA GLU A 139 -12.48 6.93 10.95
C GLU A 139 -11.04 6.51 10.63
N SER A 140 -10.42 7.17 9.65
CA SER A 140 -8.99 7.01 9.33
C SER A 140 -8.12 7.25 10.57
N ASN A 141 -8.40 8.33 11.32
CA ASN A 141 -7.70 8.64 12.56
C ASN A 141 -7.79 7.51 13.58
N ASN A 142 -9.01 7.05 13.84
CA ASN A 142 -9.27 5.99 14.83
C ASN A 142 -8.52 4.70 14.50
N TYR A 143 -8.50 4.29 13.22
CA TYR A 143 -7.73 3.12 12.80
C TYR A 143 -6.22 3.31 12.98
N PHE A 144 -5.67 4.47 12.62
CA PHE A 144 -4.24 4.71 12.80
C PHE A 144 -3.82 4.80 14.27
N GLU A 145 -4.62 5.45 15.12
CA GLU A 145 -4.37 5.47 16.57
C GLU A 145 -4.45 4.07 17.16
N LYS A 146 -5.44 3.26 16.74
CA LYS A 146 -5.50 1.84 17.13
C LYS A 146 -4.26 1.08 16.68
N ALA A 147 -3.83 1.24 15.43
CA ALA A 147 -2.61 0.58 14.93
C ALA A 147 -1.36 0.97 15.74
N LEU A 148 -1.20 2.25 16.08
CA LEU A 148 -0.09 2.73 16.92
C LEU A 148 -0.19 2.29 18.39
N SER A 149 -1.40 2.06 18.90
CA SER A 149 -1.59 1.51 20.26
C SER A 149 -1.15 0.05 20.33
N LEU A 150 -1.31 -0.71 19.24
CA LEU A 150 -0.91 -2.12 19.12
C LEU A 150 0.58 -2.26 18.81
N ASP A 151 1.12 -1.44 17.91
CA ASP A 151 2.55 -1.35 17.64
C ASP A 151 2.97 0.12 17.42
N SER A 152 3.50 0.72 18.48
CA SER A 152 3.96 2.10 18.49
C SER A 152 5.17 2.39 17.59
N LYS A 153 5.85 1.36 17.07
CA LYS A 153 7.05 1.49 16.23
C LYS A 153 6.80 1.06 14.78
N TYR A 154 5.58 0.68 14.43
CA TYR A 154 5.26 0.27 13.07
C TYR A 154 5.35 1.46 12.10
N TRP A 155 6.48 1.54 11.40
CA TRP A 155 6.84 2.69 10.57
C TRP A 155 5.81 3.00 9.47
N MET A 156 5.15 1.96 8.94
CA MET A 156 4.19 2.11 7.84
C MET A 156 2.92 2.85 8.30
N THR A 157 2.53 2.70 9.58
CA THR A 157 1.43 3.48 10.16
C THR A 157 1.75 4.96 10.23
N TYR A 158 2.96 5.36 10.64
CA TYR A 158 3.33 6.78 10.63
C TYR A 158 3.33 7.38 9.22
N LEU A 159 3.79 6.61 8.22
CA LEU A 159 3.78 7.06 6.84
C LEU A 159 2.36 7.24 6.31
N ASN A 160 1.48 6.25 6.49
CA ASN A 160 0.10 6.32 5.99
C ASN A 160 -0.76 7.30 6.78
N TYR A 161 -0.52 7.44 8.07
CA TYR A 161 -1.24 8.40 8.90
C TYR A 161 -0.83 9.84 8.55
N GLY A 162 0.48 10.09 8.37
CA GLY A 162 0.93 11.39 7.85
C GLY A 162 0.35 11.69 6.47
N PHE A 163 0.23 10.69 5.61
CA PHE A 163 -0.42 10.84 4.31
C PHE A 163 -1.91 11.20 4.43
N SER A 164 -2.64 10.54 5.33
CA SER A 164 -4.05 10.85 5.62
C SER A 164 -4.21 12.30 6.12
N ARG A 165 -3.36 12.74 7.04
CA ARG A 165 -3.35 14.13 7.53
C ARG A 165 -3.06 15.13 6.42
N ALA A 166 -2.06 14.86 5.57
CA ALA A 166 -1.77 15.71 4.41
C ALA A 166 -2.92 15.77 3.39
N ARG A 167 -3.70 14.68 3.23
CA ARG A 167 -4.90 14.68 2.39
C ARG A 167 -6.07 15.45 2.99
N ASN A 168 -6.06 15.65 4.30
CA ASN A 168 -6.98 16.55 5.00
C ASN A 168 -6.42 17.97 5.13
N ASP A 169 -5.43 18.33 4.31
CA ASP A 169 -4.73 19.63 4.34
C ASP A 169 -4.04 19.96 5.68
N GLU A 170 -3.85 18.98 6.56
CA GLU A 170 -3.15 19.12 7.85
C GLU A 170 -1.65 18.83 7.69
N TYR A 171 -0.95 19.67 6.93
CA TYR A 171 0.42 19.43 6.49
C TYR A 171 1.46 19.44 7.64
N GLU A 172 1.30 20.32 8.64
CA GLU A 172 2.19 20.39 9.80
C GLU A 172 2.13 19.10 10.62
N LYS A 173 0.92 18.61 10.90
CA LYS A 173 0.72 17.32 11.61
C LYS A 173 1.26 16.15 10.79
N ALA A 174 1.11 16.19 9.46
CA ALA A 174 1.71 15.19 8.59
C ALA A 174 3.24 15.16 8.74
N ILE A 175 3.89 16.33 8.77
CA ILE A 175 5.33 16.47 8.97
C ILE A 175 5.76 15.92 10.35
N GLU A 176 5.01 16.19 11.41
CA GLU A 176 5.27 15.62 12.74
C GLU A 176 5.23 14.09 12.73
N LEU A 177 4.19 13.51 12.11
CA LEU A 177 4.05 12.06 11.97
C LEU A 177 5.20 11.46 11.15
N TYR A 178 5.60 12.11 10.05
CA TYR A 178 6.73 11.65 9.25
C TYR A 178 8.04 11.69 10.02
N ASN A 179 8.30 12.76 10.78
CA ASN A 179 9.49 12.86 11.63
C ASN A 179 9.51 11.75 12.70
N LYS A 180 8.37 11.49 13.32
CA LYS A 180 8.23 10.41 14.31
C LYS A 180 8.50 9.04 13.68
N GLY A 181 7.90 8.73 12.54
CA GLY A 181 8.16 7.49 11.80
C GLY A 181 9.61 7.35 11.35
N LEU A 182 10.23 8.44 10.89
CA LEU A 182 11.63 8.49 10.49
C LEU A 182 12.59 8.20 11.67
N SER A 183 12.24 8.62 12.89
CA SER A 183 13.05 8.35 14.09
C SER A 183 13.22 6.85 14.38
N PHE A 184 12.23 6.03 14.00
CA PHE A 184 12.29 4.57 14.11
C PHE A 184 13.04 3.90 12.95
N GLN A 185 13.39 4.65 11.90
CA GLN A 185 14.07 4.15 10.69
C GLN A 185 15.53 4.61 10.64
N ARG A 186 16.26 4.62 11.77
CA ARG A 186 17.60 5.23 11.88
C ARG A 186 18.60 4.77 10.81
N ASN A 187 18.50 3.54 10.27
CA ASN A 187 19.28 3.06 9.11
C ASN A 187 18.41 2.33 8.06
N GLY A 188 17.11 2.61 8.02
CA GLY A 188 16.17 1.86 7.18
C GLY A 188 16.25 2.26 5.71
N LYS A 189 16.12 1.29 4.80
CA LYS A 189 15.93 1.54 3.35
C LYS A 189 14.65 2.34 3.05
N LYS A 190 13.75 2.49 4.03
CA LYS A 190 12.46 3.18 3.90
C LYS A 190 12.50 4.67 4.29
N ARG A 191 13.66 5.20 4.68
CA ARG A 191 13.81 6.64 5.00
C ARG A 191 13.46 7.57 3.84
N GLY A 192 13.73 7.15 2.60
CA GLY A 192 13.44 7.95 1.40
C GLY A 192 11.96 8.33 1.27
N TYR A 193 11.05 7.43 1.67
CA TYR A 193 9.60 7.68 1.63
C TYR A 193 9.18 8.82 2.55
N PHE A 194 9.75 8.88 3.75
CA PHE A 194 9.45 9.95 4.72
C PHE A 194 9.94 11.30 4.19
N TYR A 195 11.19 11.37 3.72
CA TYR A 195 11.72 12.62 3.16
C TYR A 195 10.95 13.08 1.93
N TYR A 196 10.52 12.15 1.08
CA TYR A 196 9.70 12.48 -0.07
C TYR A 196 8.36 13.09 0.33
N ASN A 197 7.64 12.46 1.26
CA ASN A 197 6.33 12.97 1.70
C ASN A 197 6.45 14.26 2.52
N MET A 198 7.49 14.43 3.33
CA MET A 198 7.79 15.72 3.98
C MET A 198 8.04 16.83 2.96
N SER A 199 8.82 16.56 1.91
CA SER A 199 9.03 17.54 0.84
C SER A 199 7.73 18.00 0.20
N ARG A 200 6.81 17.06 -0.05
CA ARG A 200 5.48 17.38 -0.58
C ARG A 200 4.66 18.23 0.38
N ALA A 201 4.66 17.90 1.67
CA ALA A 201 3.97 18.69 2.69
C ALA A 201 4.53 20.11 2.79
N TYR A 202 5.85 20.27 2.86
CA TYR A 202 6.49 21.60 2.86
C TYR A 202 6.21 22.41 1.59
N TYR A 203 6.11 21.75 0.44
CA TYR A 203 5.73 22.42 -0.81
C TYR A 203 4.30 22.96 -0.77
N GLN A 204 3.35 22.28 -0.12
CA GLN A 204 1.98 22.79 0.07
C GLN A 204 1.93 23.97 1.05
N LEU A 205 2.81 23.97 2.05
CA LEU A 205 2.99 25.09 2.98
C LEU A 205 3.78 26.27 2.41
N ASP A 206 4.14 26.22 1.12
CA ASP A 206 4.98 27.22 0.44
C ASP A 206 6.39 27.40 1.05
N GLU A 207 6.85 26.45 1.87
CA GLU A 207 8.18 26.44 2.46
C GLU A 207 9.20 25.79 1.50
N ILE A 208 9.42 26.44 0.36
CA ILE A 208 10.13 25.87 -0.80
C ILE A 208 11.56 25.40 -0.48
N GLU A 209 12.31 26.13 0.35
CA GLU A 209 13.68 25.73 0.70
C GLU A 209 13.72 24.46 1.55
N LYS A 210 12.75 24.26 2.46
CA LYS A 210 12.61 23.00 3.19
C LYS A 210 12.18 21.88 2.25
N ALA A 211 11.27 22.14 1.31
CA ALA A 211 10.88 21.18 0.30
C ALA A 211 12.08 20.71 -0.55
N LYS A 212 12.93 21.64 -1.03
CA LYS A 212 14.18 21.35 -1.76
C LYS A 212 15.15 20.49 -0.95
N LYS A 213 15.38 20.86 0.32
CA LYS A 213 16.23 20.08 1.23
C LYS A 213 15.75 18.63 1.35
N HIS A 214 14.45 18.44 1.57
CA HIS A 214 13.89 17.11 1.78
C HIS A 214 13.81 16.28 0.49
N ILE A 215 13.54 16.89 -0.67
CA ILE A 215 13.50 16.12 -1.93
C ILE A 215 14.88 15.61 -2.35
N ASN A 216 15.93 16.41 -2.16
CA ASN A 216 17.29 15.97 -2.43
C ASN A 216 17.68 14.80 -1.52
N LYS A 217 17.29 14.86 -0.25
CA LYS A 217 17.53 13.74 0.67
C LYS A 217 16.76 12.48 0.29
N ALA A 218 15.56 12.62 -0.24
CA ALA A 218 14.79 11.49 -0.75
C ALA A 218 15.50 10.82 -1.95
N ILE A 219 16.02 11.60 -2.91
CA ILE A 219 16.72 11.07 -4.10
C ILE A 219 17.95 10.24 -3.73
N GLU A 220 18.72 10.68 -2.73
CA GLU A 220 19.90 9.95 -2.24
C GLU A 220 19.54 8.58 -1.65
N LEU A 221 18.35 8.45 -1.07
CA LEU A 221 17.95 7.29 -0.27
C LEU A 221 16.99 6.34 -0.98
N VAL A 222 16.32 6.81 -2.05
CA VAL A 222 15.40 5.98 -2.83
C VAL A 222 16.18 5.12 -3.81
N ASN A 223 16.14 3.81 -3.55
CA ASN A 223 16.71 2.78 -4.42
C ASN A 223 15.66 2.12 -5.34
N ASP A 224 14.38 2.36 -5.08
CA ASP A 224 13.27 1.88 -5.91
C ASP A 224 13.20 2.71 -7.21
N GLU A 225 13.39 2.07 -8.36
CA GLU A 225 13.52 2.76 -9.65
C GLU A 225 12.26 3.56 -10.02
N TYR A 226 11.09 2.99 -9.74
CA TYR A 226 9.81 3.61 -10.06
C TYR A 226 9.58 4.84 -9.18
N LEU A 227 9.80 4.72 -7.86
CA LEU A 227 9.75 5.86 -6.95
C LEU A 227 10.81 6.90 -7.31
N LYS A 228 12.00 6.48 -7.70
CA LYS A 228 13.09 7.42 -8.03
C LYS A 228 12.69 8.35 -9.17
N LYS A 229 12.01 7.83 -10.19
CA LYS A 229 11.46 8.64 -11.29
C LYS A 229 10.47 9.69 -10.79
N GLU A 230 9.57 9.30 -9.90
CA GLU A 230 8.59 10.22 -9.31
C GLU A 230 9.23 11.32 -8.48
N VAL A 231 10.17 10.94 -7.62
CA VAL A 231 10.89 11.87 -6.74
C VAL A 231 11.67 12.88 -7.58
N ILE A 232 12.30 12.44 -8.68
CA ILE A 232 12.99 13.34 -9.63
C ILE A 232 12.00 14.27 -10.34
N ASN A 233 10.85 13.76 -10.80
CA ASN A 233 9.83 14.59 -11.43
C ASN A 233 9.31 15.66 -10.47
N PHE A 234 9.01 15.26 -9.23
CA PHE A 234 8.55 16.19 -8.20
C PHE A 234 9.63 17.21 -7.83
N ARG A 235 10.91 16.81 -7.73
CA ARG A 235 12.02 17.77 -7.56
C ARG A 235 11.97 18.85 -8.64
N ASN A 236 11.83 18.48 -9.91
CA ASN A 236 11.78 19.45 -10.99
C ASN A 236 10.60 20.42 -10.86
N THR A 237 9.48 20.00 -10.24
CA THR A 237 8.36 20.88 -9.89
C THR A 237 8.73 21.83 -8.75
N VAL A 238 9.33 21.33 -7.67
CA VAL A 238 9.74 22.13 -6.52
C VAL A 238 10.73 23.23 -6.93
N TYR A 239 11.64 22.94 -7.86
CA TYR A 239 12.65 23.89 -8.35
C TYR A 239 12.14 24.92 -9.36
N LYS A 240 10.89 24.80 -9.81
CA LYS A 240 10.23 25.80 -10.69
C LYS A 240 9.51 26.90 -9.91
N LYS A 241 9.25 26.69 -8.62
CA LYS A 241 8.82 27.72 -7.68
C LYS A 241 10.05 28.40 -7.09
#